data_AF-A0A0D6TPV3-F1
#
_entry.id   AF-A0A0D6TPV3-F1
#
_cell.length_a   1.000
_cell.length_b   1.000
_cell.length_c   1.000
_cell.angle_alpha   90.00
_cell.angle_beta   90.00
_cell.angle_gamma   90.00
#
_symmetry.space_group_name_H-M   'P 1'
#
loop_
_entity.id
_entity.type
_entity.pdbx_description
1 polymer ?
#
loop_
_entity_poly.entity_id
_entity_poly.type
_entity_poly.pdbx_seq_one_letter_code
_entity_poly.pdbx_strand_id
1 'polypeptide(L)'
;MVKKKKIMGKISFVLLLLFSQFFFSQNIPREREVIRGRIIADSMEVAEITIFNVSSNIGAISDVDGRFSITAKAKDTLYFQGLSFVSQKYVLTEKDFWTEELEIRLKVKINELDEVVVTPYTLTGDLEVDTKKIKTYGGFSGIDMNVTKNYGDERFNKGNKITTSPDHFAPNGSNIDFLAIGRGIGRLLGIKKNSKKNASLVLEERRLRDIQSKSFAEHINERFSHHFFISTLKIKNEEIVPFLAYAEMSSYDLVEFLKVENELKLIEYLIDKSKAFKKENEELLHLSDEK
;
A
#
# COMPACT_ATOMS: atom_id res chain seq x y z
N MET A 1 -18.76 81.08 20.27
CA MET A 1 -19.33 80.18 19.24
C MET A 1 -18.32 79.20 18.60
N VAL A 2 -17.03 79.55 18.51
CA VAL A 2 -15.99 78.74 17.80
C VAL A 2 -15.62 77.42 18.50
N LYS A 3 -15.58 77.37 19.85
CA LYS A 3 -15.26 76.13 20.60
C LYS A 3 -16.31 75.02 20.43
N LYS A 4 -17.61 75.35 20.41
CA LYS A 4 -18.70 74.37 20.19
C LYS A 4 -18.63 73.72 18.80
N LYS A 5 -18.27 74.48 17.76
CA LYS A 5 -18.14 73.97 16.38
C LYS A 5 -16.98 72.96 16.24
N LYS A 6 -15.85 73.20 16.90
CA LYS A 6 -14.72 72.25 16.98
C LYS A 6 -15.07 70.96 17.73
N ILE A 7 -15.87 71.05 18.79
CA ILE A 7 -16.31 69.88 19.57
C ILE A 7 -17.30 69.03 18.74
N MET A 8 -18.22 69.67 18.03
CA MET A 8 -19.22 68.97 17.21
C MET A 8 -18.60 68.25 16.00
N GLY A 9 -17.54 68.82 15.40
CA GLY A 9 -16.76 68.15 14.36
C GLY A 9 -15.99 66.92 14.87
N LYS A 10 -15.44 66.98 16.09
CA LYS A 10 -14.79 65.83 16.73
C LYS A 10 -15.78 64.70 17.05
N ILE A 11 -16.98 65.05 17.51
CA ILE A 11 -18.05 64.07 17.79
C ILE A 11 -18.49 63.38 16.49
N SER A 12 -18.69 64.14 15.42
CA SER A 12 -19.04 63.59 14.10
C SER A 12 -17.96 62.64 13.56
N PHE A 13 -16.68 62.97 13.76
CA PHE A 13 -15.57 62.11 13.36
C PHE A 13 -15.51 60.80 14.17
N VAL A 14 -15.78 60.85 15.48
CA VAL A 14 -15.88 59.65 16.33
C VAL A 14 -17.08 58.79 15.92
N LEU A 15 -18.22 59.41 15.58
CA LEU A 15 -19.40 58.69 15.11
C LEU A 15 -19.15 57.99 13.75
N LEU A 16 -18.41 58.64 12.86
CA LEU A 16 -18.00 58.07 11.56
C LEU A 16 -17.04 56.88 11.75
N LEU A 17 -16.13 56.97 12.72
CA LEU A 17 -15.23 55.87 13.10
C LEU A 17 -15.98 54.68 13.72
N LEU A 18 -17.05 54.92 14.47
CA LEU A 18 -17.92 53.86 14.98
C LEU A 18 -18.78 53.24 13.87
N PHE A 19 -19.24 54.03 12.90
CA PHE A 19 -20.05 53.55 11.79
C PHE A 19 -19.25 52.67 10.81
N SER A 20 -17.94 52.89 10.67
CA SER A 20 -17.07 52.07 9.82
C SER A 20 -16.93 50.62 10.31
N GLN A 21 -17.19 50.35 11.59
CA GLN A 21 -17.15 48.99 12.16
C GLN A 21 -18.25 48.08 11.58
N PHE A 22 -19.37 48.63 11.09
CA PHE A 22 -20.47 47.83 10.54
C PHE A 22 -20.19 47.27 9.14
N PHE A 23 -19.23 47.84 8.40
CA PHE A 23 -18.89 47.36 7.05
C PHE A 23 -18.02 46.09 7.05
N PHE A 24 -17.35 45.77 8.16
CA PHE A 24 -16.45 44.61 8.26
C PHE A 24 -17.17 43.30 8.68
N SER A 25 -18.49 43.33 8.92
CA SER A 25 -19.23 42.18 9.47
C SER A 25 -19.84 41.21 8.43
N GLN A 26 -19.62 41.39 7.13
CA GLN A 26 -20.39 40.67 6.10
C GLN A 26 -19.80 39.34 5.60
N ASN A 27 -18.68 38.86 6.15
CA ASN A 27 -18.13 37.56 5.75
C ASN A 27 -17.62 36.79 6.97
N ILE A 28 -18.54 36.30 7.80
CA ILE A 28 -18.19 35.24 8.76
C ILE A 28 -18.07 33.97 7.92
N PRO A 29 -16.86 33.41 7.71
CA PRO A 29 -16.79 32.09 7.11
C PRO A 29 -17.56 31.14 8.03
N ARG A 30 -18.70 30.60 7.57
CA ARG A 30 -19.37 29.49 8.27
C ARG A 30 -18.31 28.47 8.63
N GLU A 31 -18.22 28.15 9.92
CA GLU A 31 -17.33 27.12 10.43
C GLU A 31 -17.69 25.78 9.78
N ARG A 32 -16.74 24.85 9.75
CA ARG A 32 -17.03 23.52 9.21
C ARG A 32 -17.93 22.78 10.18
N GLU A 33 -18.99 22.18 9.66
CA GLU A 33 -19.97 21.42 10.44
C GLU A 33 -19.78 19.93 10.20
N VAL A 34 -20.23 19.11 11.16
CA VAL A 34 -20.18 17.66 11.05
C VAL A 34 -21.39 17.18 10.26
N ILE A 35 -21.16 16.66 9.06
CA ILE A 35 -22.19 16.04 8.23
C ILE A 35 -22.26 14.57 8.56
N ARG A 36 -23.48 14.07 8.74
CA ARG A 36 -23.79 12.65 8.88
C ARG A 36 -24.44 12.16 7.60
N GLY A 37 -24.02 10.99 7.14
CA GLY A 37 -24.57 10.41 5.93
C GLY A 37 -24.53 8.89 5.94
N ARG A 38 -25.22 8.31 4.97
CA ARG A 38 -25.29 6.87 4.75
C ARG A 38 -25.01 6.56 3.29
N ILE A 39 -24.16 5.56 3.08
CA ILE A 39 -23.83 5.06 1.77
C ILE A 39 -24.70 3.82 1.49
N ILE A 40 -25.31 3.77 0.32
CA ILE A 40 -26.19 2.69 -0.12
C ILE A 40 -25.67 2.12 -1.44
N ALA A 41 -25.74 0.80 -1.58
CA ALA A 41 -25.49 0.09 -2.82
C ALA A 41 -26.60 -0.96 -3.04
N ASP A 42 -26.89 -1.29 -4.29
CA ASP A 42 -28.08 -2.09 -4.63
C ASP A 42 -28.02 -3.53 -4.06
N SER A 43 -26.90 -4.23 -4.23
CA SER A 43 -26.81 -5.68 -3.96
C SER A 43 -25.59 -6.09 -3.12
N MET A 44 -24.97 -5.16 -2.42
CA MET A 44 -23.78 -5.43 -1.60
C MET A 44 -23.82 -4.68 -0.28
N GLU A 45 -23.33 -5.31 0.77
CA GLU A 45 -23.04 -4.64 2.03
C GLU A 45 -22.01 -3.53 1.81
N VAL A 46 -22.22 -2.42 2.50
CA VAL A 46 -21.48 -1.17 2.30
C VAL A 46 -20.67 -0.91 3.56
N ALA A 47 -19.51 -1.55 3.66
CA ALA A 47 -18.61 -1.41 4.79
C ALA A 47 -17.24 -0.86 4.36
N GLU A 48 -16.56 -0.17 5.29
CA GLU A 48 -15.16 0.26 5.17
C GLU A 48 -14.86 1.17 3.96
N ILE A 49 -15.83 2.00 3.56
CA ILE A 49 -15.63 2.96 2.47
C ILE A 49 -14.88 4.16 3.00
N THR A 50 -13.83 4.56 2.28
CA THR A 50 -13.06 5.76 2.60
C THR A 50 -13.76 6.98 2.01
N ILE A 51 -14.03 7.98 2.84
CA ILE A 51 -14.58 9.27 2.46
C ILE A 51 -13.49 10.32 2.65
N PHE A 52 -13.17 11.05 1.59
CA PHE A 52 -12.17 12.10 1.63
C PHE A 52 -12.78 13.43 1.20
N ASN A 53 -12.75 14.44 2.07
CA ASN A 53 -13.04 15.80 1.67
C ASN A 53 -11.83 16.38 0.95
N VAL A 54 -11.92 16.48 -0.38
CA VAL A 54 -10.85 16.97 -1.26
C VAL A 54 -10.53 18.45 -0.99
N SER A 55 -11.52 19.23 -0.56
CA SER A 55 -11.34 20.66 -0.30
C SER A 55 -10.62 20.95 1.02
N SER A 56 -10.80 20.10 2.03
CA SER A 56 -10.22 20.30 3.37
C SER A 56 -9.15 19.28 3.77
N ASN A 57 -8.89 18.27 2.94
CA ASN A 57 -8.01 17.12 3.23
C ASN A 57 -8.35 16.37 4.53
N ILE A 58 -9.64 16.27 4.85
CA ILE A 58 -10.13 15.50 6.00
C ILE A 58 -10.66 14.17 5.50
N GLY A 59 -10.24 13.07 6.13
CA GLY A 59 -10.71 11.73 5.83
C GLY A 59 -11.64 11.20 6.92
N ALA A 60 -12.58 10.34 6.53
CA ALA A 60 -13.42 9.52 7.40
C ALA A 60 -13.60 8.14 6.77
N ILE A 61 -14.04 7.16 7.57
CA ILE A 61 -14.34 5.81 7.12
C ILE A 61 -15.78 5.50 7.51
N SER A 62 -16.52 4.81 6.63
CA SER A 62 -17.88 4.36 6.95
C SER A 62 -17.87 3.14 7.88
N ASP A 63 -18.87 3.06 8.74
CA ASP A 63 -19.17 1.90 9.57
C ASP A 63 -19.71 0.73 8.73
N VAL A 64 -19.95 -0.42 9.36
CA VAL A 64 -20.49 -1.66 8.75
C VAL A 64 -21.87 -1.43 8.10
N ASP A 65 -22.68 -0.53 8.68
CA ASP A 65 -24.01 -0.16 8.16
C ASP A 65 -23.96 0.91 7.04
N GLY A 66 -22.76 1.30 6.59
CA GLY A 66 -22.55 2.34 5.58
C GLY A 66 -22.70 3.77 6.09
N ARG A 67 -22.86 3.96 7.41
CA ARG A 67 -22.97 5.31 8.03
C ARG A 67 -21.60 5.96 8.17
N PHE A 68 -21.52 7.26 7.93
CA PHE A 68 -20.29 8.04 8.09
C PHE A 68 -20.56 9.41 8.71
N SER A 69 -19.52 9.98 9.30
CA SER A 69 -19.53 11.32 9.88
C SER A 69 -18.26 12.04 9.47
N ILE A 70 -18.38 13.19 8.80
CA ILE A 70 -17.23 13.95 8.30
C ILE A 70 -17.44 15.46 8.46
N THR A 71 -16.38 16.16 8.86
CA THR A 71 -16.38 17.62 9.00
C THR A 71 -16.20 18.29 7.63
N ALA A 72 -17.15 19.09 7.20
CA ALA A 72 -17.15 19.71 5.88
C ALA A 72 -17.90 21.06 5.84
N LYS A 73 -17.79 21.79 4.74
CA LYS A 73 -18.51 23.05 4.47
C LYS A 73 -19.26 22.98 3.15
N ALA A 74 -20.31 23.80 3.01
CA ALA A 74 -20.98 23.99 1.73
C ALA A 74 -19.96 24.32 0.61
N LYS A 75 -20.12 23.67 -0.54
CA LYS A 75 -19.23 23.66 -1.72
C LYS A 75 -17.96 22.82 -1.58
N ASP A 76 -17.74 22.13 -0.47
CA ASP A 76 -16.68 21.13 -0.39
C ASP A 76 -17.03 19.90 -1.24
N THR A 77 -16.00 19.23 -1.78
CA THR A 77 -16.18 18.01 -2.57
C THR A 77 -15.78 16.79 -1.74
N LEU A 78 -16.73 15.90 -1.49
CA LEU A 78 -16.49 14.59 -0.91
C LEU A 78 -16.15 13.59 -2.01
N TYR A 79 -15.13 12.77 -1.77
CA TYR A 79 -14.68 11.70 -2.65
C TYR A 79 -14.80 10.37 -1.92
N PHE A 80 -15.60 9.47 -2.48
CA PHE A 80 -15.89 8.16 -1.93
C PHE A 80 -15.06 7.12 -2.69
N GLN A 81 -14.34 6.29 -1.96
CA GLN A 81 -13.47 5.25 -2.51
C GLN A 81 -13.60 3.95 -1.71
N GLY A 82 -13.77 2.84 -2.42
CA GLY A 82 -13.78 1.50 -1.85
C GLY A 82 -13.27 0.49 -2.89
N LEU A 83 -12.83 -0.69 -2.43
CA LEU A 83 -12.27 -1.72 -3.32
C LEU A 83 -13.33 -2.28 -4.30
N SER A 84 -14.54 -2.50 -3.79
CA SER A 84 -15.65 -3.14 -4.51
C SER A 84 -16.57 -2.15 -5.24
N PHE A 85 -16.27 -0.85 -5.19
CA PHE A 85 -17.15 0.21 -5.68
C PHE A 85 -16.43 1.15 -6.66
N VAL A 86 -17.19 1.74 -7.58
CA VAL A 86 -16.70 2.80 -8.46
C VAL A 86 -16.57 4.08 -7.66
N SER A 87 -15.39 4.69 -7.65
CA SER A 87 -15.16 5.92 -6.92
C SER A 87 -16.05 7.06 -7.43
N GLN A 88 -16.62 7.84 -6.51
CA GLN A 88 -17.57 8.90 -6.84
C GLN A 88 -17.22 10.21 -6.11
N LYS A 89 -17.42 11.34 -6.80
CA LYS A 89 -17.33 12.68 -6.21
C LYS A 89 -18.72 13.25 -5.98
N TYR A 90 -18.92 13.91 -4.84
CA TYR A 90 -20.15 14.61 -4.49
C TYR A 90 -19.82 16.01 -4.00
N VAL A 91 -20.44 17.03 -4.58
CA VAL A 91 -20.25 18.43 -4.17
C VAL A 91 -21.36 18.79 -3.19
N LEU A 92 -20.97 19.16 -1.97
CA LEU A 92 -21.90 19.52 -0.92
C LEU A 92 -22.60 20.84 -1.24
N THR A 93 -23.91 20.85 -1.09
CA THR A 93 -24.78 22.01 -1.21
C THR A 93 -25.22 22.47 0.18
N GLU A 94 -25.76 23.69 0.29
CA GLU A 94 -26.28 24.15 1.58
C GLU A 94 -27.44 23.29 2.08
N LYS A 95 -28.20 22.64 1.18
CA LYS A 95 -29.34 21.78 1.51
C LYS A 95 -28.91 20.53 2.29
N ASP A 96 -27.71 20.03 2.02
CA ASP A 96 -27.20 18.77 2.60
C ASP A 96 -26.84 18.91 4.09
N PHE A 97 -26.73 20.14 4.59
CA PHE A 97 -26.55 20.43 6.02
C PHE A 97 -27.87 20.50 6.79
N TRP A 98 -29.00 20.69 6.08
CA TRP A 98 -30.34 20.71 6.68
C TRP A 98 -30.99 19.33 6.70
N THR A 99 -30.46 18.37 5.93
CA THR A 99 -30.88 16.97 5.95
C THR A 99 -30.26 16.24 7.13
N GLU A 100 -31.07 15.45 7.85
CA GLU A 100 -30.59 14.68 9.02
C GLU A 100 -29.53 13.64 8.65
N GLU A 101 -29.66 13.03 7.46
CA GLU A 101 -28.73 12.03 6.94
C GLU A 101 -28.59 12.17 5.42
N LEU A 102 -27.35 12.44 4.95
CA LEU A 102 -27.01 12.52 3.53
C LEU A 102 -26.91 11.13 2.91
N GLU A 103 -27.80 10.78 1.98
CA GLU A 103 -27.76 9.50 1.26
C GLU A 103 -26.85 9.56 0.02
N ILE A 104 -25.86 8.66 -0.07
CA ILE A 104 -24.94 8.54 -1.21
C ILE A 104 -25.07 7.15 -1.82
N ARG A 105 -25.44 7.07 -3.09
CA ARG A 105 -25.56 5.79 -3.81
C ARG A 105 -24.29 5.50 -4.60
N LEU A 106 -23.62 4.38 -4.29
CA LEU A 106 -22.44 3.92 -5.01
C LEU A 106 -22.75 2.73 -5.92
N LYS A 107 -22.07 2.67 -7.05
CA LYS A 107 -22.16 1.55 -8.00
C LYS A 107 -21.07 0.53 -7.73
N VAL A 108 -21.40 -0.74 -7.83
CA VAL A 108 -20.44 -1.85 -7.73
C VAL A 108 -19.46 -1.78 -8.89
N LYS A 109 -18.16 -1.95 -8.58
CA LYS A 109 -17.11 -2.05 -9.59
C LYS A 109 -17.04 -3.49 -10.09
N ILE A 110 -17.54 -3.72 -11.29
CA ILE A 110 -17.40 -5.01 -11.98
C ILE A 110 -16.04 -4.96 -12.70
N ASN A 111 -15.12 -5.83 -12.30
CA ASN A 111 -13.87 -6.03 -13.04
C ASN A 111 -14.15 -7.12 -14.09
N GLU A 112 -14.28 -6.73 -15.34
CA GLU A 112 -14.22 -7.68 -16.46
C GLU A 112 -12.76 -8.12 -16.61
N LEU A 113 -12.53 -9.43 -16.57
CA LEU A 113 -11.21 -9.99 -16.86
C LEU A 113 -11.04 -9.98 -18.38
N ASP A 114 -9.87 -9.53 -18.85
CA ASP A 114 -9.54 -9.63 -20.27
C ASP A 114 -9.61 -11.11 -20.70
N GLU A 115 -10.32 -11.38 -21.79
CA GLU A 115 -10.37 -12.71 -22.38
C GLU A 115 -8.95 -13.12 -22.78
N VAL A 116 -8.44 -14.17 -22.13
CA VAL A 116 -7.19 -14.80 -22.56
C VAL A 116 -7.51 -15.57 -23.83
N VAL A 117 -7.25 -14.96 -24.97
CA VAL A 117 -7.26 -15.65 -26.26
C VAL A 117 -6.10 -16.66 -26.22
N VAL A 118 -6.43 -17.91 -25.89
CA VAL A 118 -5.50 -19.03 -26.06
C VAL A 118 -5.39 -19.27 -27.56
N THR A 119 -4.52 -18.52 -28.23
CA THR A 119 -4.17 -18.83 -29.61
C THR A 119 -3.57 -20.23 -29.62
N PRO A 120 -4.10 -21.16 -30.43
CA PRO A 120 -3.48 -22.47 -30.59
C PRO A 120 -2.21 -22.26 -31.41
N TYR A 121 -1.14 -21.82 -30.76
CA TYR A 121 0.18 -22.03 -31.30
C TYR A 121 0.38 -23.54 -31.31
N THR A 122 0.24 -24.07 -32.52
CA THR A 122 0.35 -25.47 -32.93
C THR A 122 1.70 -26.03 -32.50
N LEU A 123 1.75 -26.48 -31.25
CA LEU A 123 2.74 -27.43 -30.79
C LEU A 123 2.51 -28.71 -31.59
N THR A 124 3.52 -29.08 -32.36
CA THR A 124 3.49 -30.22 -33.25
C THR A 124 3.67 -31.53 -32.48
N GLY A 125 4.13 -31.45 -31.22
CA GLY A 125 4.43 -32.59 -30.36
C GLY A 125 5.84 -33.14 -30.54
N ASP A 126 6.62 -32.53 -31.45
CA ASP A 126 8.04 -32.82 -31.67
C ASP A 126 8.86 -31.68 -31.08
N LEU A 127 9.65 -32.02 -30.06
CA LEU A 127 10.44 -31.05 -29.29
C LEU A 127 11.47 -30.32 -30.17
N GLU A 128 12.05 -30.97 -31.18
CA GLU A 128 13.05 -30.33 -32.05
C GLU A 128 12.43 -29.32 -33.02
N VAL A 129 11.20 -29.59 -33.47
CA VAL A 129 10.45 -28.71 -34.37
C VAL A 129 9.85 -27.53 -33.60
N ASP A 130 9.31 -27.82 -32.41
CA ASP A 130 8.64 -26.83 -31.58
C ASP A 130 9.63 -25.87 -30.93
N THR A 131 10.82 -26.33 -30.51
CA THR A 131 11.88 -25.46 -29.97
C THR A 131 12.39 -24.42 -30.97
N LYS A 132 12.35 -24.70 -32.28
CA LYS A 132 12.72 -23.75 -33.34
C LYS A 132 11.65 -22.68 -33.61
N LYS A 133 10.38 -22.97 -33.30
CA LYS A 133 9.26 -22.02 -33.43
C LYS A 133 9.21 -21.02 -32.27
N ILE A 134 9.82 -21.36 -31.14
CA ILE A 134 9.94 -20.46 -29.99
C ILE A 134 10.84 -19.30 -30.41
N LYS A 135 10.26 -18.09 -30.50
CA LYS A 135 11.04 -16.86 -30.66
C LYS A 135 11.87 -16.65 -29.40
N THR A 136 13.10 -17.12 -29.42
CA THR A 136 14.09 -16.75 -28.42
C THR A 136 14.49 -15.30 -28.69
N TYR A 137 14.31 -14.44 -27.69
CA TYR A 137 14.89 -13.11 -27.73
C TYR A 137 16.41 -13.27 -27.59
N GLY A 138 17.10 -13.48 -28.70
CA GLY A 138 18.56 -13.42 -28.75
C GLY A 138 19.00 -12.01 -28.36
N GLY A 139 19.51 -11.84 -27.13
CA GLY A 139 19.88 -10.50 -26.70
C GLY A 139 20.19 -10.27 -25.23
N PHE A 140 21.01 -11.12 -24.60
CA PHE A 140 21.79 -10.66 -23.43
C PHE A 140 23.17 -10.10 -23.85
N SER A 141 23.48 -10.03 -25.14
CA SER A 141 24.79 -9.62 -25.67
C SER A 141 25.09 -8.11 -25.58
N GLY A 142 24.25 -7.32 -24.91
CA GLY A 142 24.43 -5.87 -24.77
C GLY A 142 24.04 -5.29 -23.41
N ILE A 143 23.69 -6.16 -22.44
CA ILE A 143 23.47 -5.71 -21.06
C ILE A 143 24.82 -5.70 -20.37
N ASP A 144 25.51 -4.57 -20.45
CA ASP A 144 26.66 -4.32 -19.58
C ASP A 144 26.16 -4.17 -18.15
N MET A 145 26.31 -5.23 -17.36
CA MET A 145 25.81 -5.33 -15.97
C MET A 145 26.49 -4.32 -15.02
N ASN A 146 27.56 -3.65 -15.49
CA ASN A 146 28.21 -2.55 -14.78
C ASN A 146 27.63 -1.16 -15.14
N VAL A 147 26.79 -1.06 -16.17
CA VAL A 147 26.17 0.19 -16.58
C VAL A 147 24.75 0.25 -16.05
N THR A 148 24.54 1.00 -14.97
CA THR A 148 23.19 1.36 -14.52
C THR A 148 22.56 2.30 -15.56
N LYS A 149 21.78 1.76 -16.50
CA LYS A 149 20.88 2.58 -17.32
C LYS A 149 19.67 2.92 -16.47
N ASN A 150 19.63 4.16 -15.99
CA ASN A 150 18.39 4.73 -15.47
C ASN A 150 17.48 4.96 -16.67
N TYR A 151 16.45 4.12 -16.82
CA TYR A 151 15.32 4.44 -17.68
C TYR A 151 14.56 5.60 -17.03
N GLY A 152 15.03 6.81 -17.29
CA GLY A 152 14.23 8.00 -17.08
C GLY A 152 13.07 7.91 -18.06
N ASP A 153 11.88 7.69 -17.54
CA ASP A 153 10.67 7.58 -18.33
C ASP A 153 10.51 8.87 -19.16
N GLU A 154 10.82 8.82 -20.46
CA GLU A 154 10.93 10.00 -21.33
C GLU A 154 9.59 10.73 -21.48
N ARG A 155 8.49 10.10 -21.08
CA ARG A 155 7.15 10.70 -20.99
C ARG A 155 7.06 11.85 -19.98
N PHE A 156 8.04 12.03 -19.09
CA PHE A 156 8.03 13.06 -18.06
C PHE A 156 8.98 14.25 -18.32
N ASN A 157 9.74 14.24 -19.42
CA ASN A 157 10.74 15.28 -19.71
C ASN A 157 10.22 16.45 -20.56
N LYS A 158 8.92 16.53 -20.85
CA LYS A 158 8.32 17.68 -21.52
C LYS A 158 7.17 18.27 -20.70
N GLY A 159 7.55 19.08 -19.72
CA GLY A 159 6.83 20.35 -19.49
C GLY A 159 5.91 20.45 -18.27
N ASN A 160 5.54 19.39 -17.55
CA ASN A 160 4.78 19.55 -16.30
C ASN A 160 5.17 18.47 -15.29
N LYS A 161 5.79 18.88 -14.16
CA LYS A 161 5.99 18.00 -13.00
C LYS A 161 4.64 17.68 -12.41
N ILE A 162 4.16 16.45 -12.57
CA ILE A 162 3.02 15.95 -11.83
C ILE A 162 3.54 15.58 -10.44
N THR A 163 3.36 16.47 -9.47
CA THR A 163 3.55 16.14 -8.04
C THR A 163 2.25 15.50 -7.56
N THR A 164 2.27 14.21 -7.23
CA THR A 164 1.13 13.48 -6.66
C THR A 164 0.92 13.77 -5.17
N SER A 165 1.34 14.95 -4.70
CA SER A 165 1.30 15.34 -3.29
C SER A 165 0.75 16.76 -3.20
N PRO A 166 -0.34 17.00 -2.45
CA PRO A 166 -0.82 18.35 -2.18
C PRO A 166 0.27 19.20 -1.50
N ASP A 167 0.48 20.42 -1.98
CA ASP A 167 1.51 21.40 -1.58
C ASP A 167 1.47 21.88 -0.10
N HIS A 168 0.82 21.15 0.81
CA HIS A 168 0.61 21.57 2.20
C HIS A 168 1.84 21.45 3.12
N PHE A 169 2.98 20.99 2.60
CA PHE A 169 4.25 20.95 3.35
C PHE A 169 5.32 21.92 2.82
N ALA A 170 5.02 22.74 1.81
CA ALA A 170 5.97 23.71 1.26
C ALA A 170 5.27 25.00 0.80
N PRO A 171 5.04 25.99 1.69
CA PRO A 171 4.24 27.17 1.36
C PRO A 171 4.84 28.09 0.30
N ASN A 172 6.05 27.85 -0.22
CA ASN A 172 6.73 28.72 -1.18
C ASN A 172 7.81 27.99 -2.01
N GLY A 173 7.52 26.82 -2.59
CA GLY A 173 8.40 26.20 -3.60
C GLY A 173 9.86 25.98 -3.17
N SER A 174 10.12 25.86 -1.87
CA SER A 174 11.46 25.56 -1.38
C SER A 174 11.76 24.09 -1.64
N ASN A 175 12.84 23.87 -2.39
CA ASN A 175 13.47 22.57 -2.54
C ASN A 175 13.92 22.10 -1.15
N ILE A 176 13.06 21.39 -0.41
CA ILE A 176 13.48 20.66 0.78
C ILE A 176 14.34 19.51 0.26
N ASP A 177 15.64 19.76 0.22
CA ASP A 177 16.62 18.77 -0.17
C ASP A 177 16.81 17.79 0.99
N PHE A 178 15.92 16.79 1.06
CA PHE A 178 16.00 15.69 2.04
C PHE A 178 17.37 15.00 2.01
N LEU A 179 18.08 15.05 0.88
CA LEU A 179 19.43 14.51 0.75
C LEU A 179 20.47 15.41 1.43
N ALA A 180 20.33 16.74 1.37
CA ALA A 180 21.15 17.67 2.13
C ALA A 180 20.89 17.57 3.64
N ILE A 181 19.62 17.43 4.04
CA ILE A 181 19.22 17.22 5.44
C ILE A 181 19.80 15.90 5.97
N GLY A 182 19.62 14.80 5.24
CA GLY A 182 20.18 13.50 5.59
C GLY A 182 21.71 13.52 5.68
N ARG A 183 22.40 14.24 4.77
CA ARG A 183 23.86 14.43 4.85
C ARG A 183 24.29 15.29 6.03
N GLY A 184 23.51 16.32 6.39
CA GLY A 184 23.76 17.18 7.56
C GLY A 184 23.64 16.40 8.87
N ILE A 185 22.55 15.64 9.03
CA ILE A 185 22.32 14.77 10.19
C ILE A 185 23.39 13.67 10.25
N GLY A 186 23.73 13.06 9.13
CA GLY A 186 24.79 12.05 9.06
C GLY A 186 26.17 12.58 9.47
N ARG A 187 26.53 13.80 9.06
CA ARG A 187 27.77 14.47 9.51
C ARG A 187 27.76 14.79 11.00
N LEU A 188 26.62 15.23 11.54
CA LEU A 188 26.45 15.56 12.96
C LEU A 188 26.54 14.31 13.85
N LEU A 189 26.03 13.18 13.38
CA LEU A 189 26.08 11.89 14.06
C LEU A 189 27.35 11.07 13.76
N GLY A 190 28.31 11.63 13.00
CA GLY A 190 29.56 10.94 12.66
C GLY A 190 29.39 9.73 11.71
N ILE A 191 28.25 9.62 11.04
CA ILE A 191 27.93 8.55 10.08
C ILE A 191 28.78 8.78 8.82
N LYS A 192 29.93 8.11 8.74
CA LYS A 192 30.76 8.08 7.53
C LYS A 192 29.95 7.49 6.37
N LYS A 193 30.02 8.14 5.20
CA LYS A 193 29.37 7.70 3.95
C LYS A 193 30.02 6.40 3.48
N ASN A 194 29.62 5.30 4.10
CA ASN A 194 30.14 3.99 3.73
C ASN A 194 29.33 3.42 2.57
N SER A 195 30.09 2.95 1.59
CA SER A 195 29.70 2.44 0.27
C SER A 195 28.47 1.53 0.29
N LYS A 196 27.76 1.45 -0.84
CA LYS A 196 26.58 0.58 -1.09
C LYS A 196 26.72 -0.85 -0.52
N LYS A 197 27.95 -1.36 -0.38
CA LYS A 197 28.28 -2.63 0.28
C LYS A 197 27.80 -2.70 1.74
N ASN A 198 27.89 -1.63 2.52
CA ASN A 198 27.43 -1.62 3.90
C ASN A 198 25.90 -1.61 3.98
N ALA A 199 25.22 -0.99 3.01
CA ALA A 199 23.77 -1.00 2.96
C ALA A 199 23.21 -2.39 2.65
N SER A 200 23.81 -3.11 1.69
CA SER A 200 23.43 -4.50 1.39
C SER A 200 23.70 -5.43 2.57
N LEU A 201 24.85 -5.30 3.24
CA LEU A 201 25.17 -6.08 4.44
C LEU A 201 24.18 -5.81 5.59
N VAL A 202 23.83 -4.54 5.85
CA VAL A 202 22.85 -4.18 6.88
C VAL A 202 21.45 -4.72 6.54
N LEU A 203 21.08 -4.76 5.26
CA LEU A 203 19.81 -5.36 4.82
C LEU A 203 19.80 -6.88 4.99
N GLU A 204 20.88 -7.57 4.64
CA GLU A 204 21.03 -9.01 4.86
C GLU A 204 21.01 -9.35 6.35
N GLU A 205 21.71 -8.60 7.19
CA GLU A 205 21.67 -8.78 8.65
C GLU A 205 20.27 -8.54 9.23
N ARG A 206 19.50 -7.60 8.67
CA ARG A 206 18.10 -7.38 9.09
C ARG A 206 17.23 -8.59 8.71
N ARG A 207 17.32 -9.07 7.46
CA ARG A 207 16.61 -10.30 7.03
C ARG A 207 16.96 -11.49 7.92
N LEU A 208 18.24 -11.67 8.24
CA LEU A 208 18.70 -12.73 9.14
C LEU A 208 18.07 -12.61 10.53
N ARG A 209 18.03 -11.40 11.12
CA ARG A 209 17.39 -11.16 12.42
C ARG A 209 15.88 -11.41 12.38
N ASP A 210 15.21 -10.97 11.32
CA ASP A 210 13.78 -11.18 11.16
C ASP A 210 13.47 -12.68 11.04
N ILE A 211 14.28 -13.43 10.30
CA ILE A 211 14.13 -14.90 10.16
C ILE A 211 14.50 -15.63 11.46
N GLN A 212 15.45 -15.15 12.24
CA GLN A 212 15.76 -15.75 13.55
C GLN A 212 14.68 -15.49 14.60
N SER A 213 13.75 -14.54 14.35
CA SER A 213 12.69 -14.23 15.30
C SER A 213 11.61 -15.31 15.40
N LYS A 214 11.52 -16.20 14.40
CA LYS A 214 10.55 -17.30 14.35
C LYS A 214 11.25 -18.65 14.12
N SER A 215 10.59 -19.72 14.53
CA SER A 215 11.08 -21.09 14.28
C SER A 215 11.04 -21.44 12.79
N PHE A 216 11.82 -22.44 12.36
CA PHE A 216 11.73 -22.98 10.99
C PHE A 216 10.30 -23.44 10.69
N ALA A 217 9.69 -24.22 11.58
CA ALA A 217 8.33 -24.73 11.45
C ALA A 217 7.30 -23.60 11.21
N GLU A 218 7.43 -22.49 11.91
CA GLU A 218 6.54 -21.33 11.77
C GLU A 218 6.67 -20.67 10.40
N HIS A 219 7.89 -20.50 9.88
CA HIS A 219 8.09 -19.99 8.51
C HIS A 219 7.46 -20.90 7.44
N ILE A 220 7.59 -22.21 7.59
CA ILE A 220 7.01 -23.17 6.63
C ILE A 220 5.48 -23.16 6.73
N ASN A 221 4.90 -23.11 7.94
CA ASN A 221 3.45 -23.08 8.13
C ASN A 221 2.79 -21.77 7.67
N GLU A 222 3.48 -20.63 7.75
CA GLU A 222 2.99 -19.37 7.17
C GLU A 222 2.97 -19.40 5.64
N ARG A 223 3.86 -20.20 5.03
CA ARG A 223 4.02 -20.26 3.59
C ARG A 223 3.20 -21.37 2.93
N PHE A 224 3.03 -22.50 3.59
CA PHE A 224 2.36 -23.69 3.06
C PHE A 224 1.16 -24.09 3.92
N SER A 225 0.03 -24.36 3.27
CA SER A 225 -1.17 -24.80 3.96
C SER A 225 -1.05 -26.24 4.46
N HIS A 226 -1.90 -26.61 5.42
CA HIS A 226 -1.97 -27.99 5.93
C HIS A 226 -2.19 -29.03 4.82
N HIS A 227 -2.92 -28.64 3.77
CA HIS A 227 -3.19 -29.48 2.61
C HIS A 227 -1.91 -29.85 1.84
N PHE A 228 -0.92 -28.95 1.77
CA PHE A 228 0.36 -29.24 1.12
C PHE A 228 1.08 -30.43 1.79
N PHE A 229 1.12 -30.46 3.13
CA PHE A 229 1.77 -31.56 3.85
C PHE A 229 1.06 -32.90 3.64
N ILE A 230 -0.27 -32.90 3.65
CA ILE A 230 -1.07 -34.12 3.55
C ILE A 230 -1.16 -34.62 2.10
N SER A 231 -1.43 -33.74 1.15
CA SER A 231 -1.71 -34.13 -0.23
C SER A 231 -0.47 -34.16 -1.11
N THR A 232 0.44 -33.21 -0.95
CA THR A 232 1.68 -33.15 -1.73
C THR A 232 2.77 -34.00 -1.09
N LEU A 233 3.10 -33.74 0.18
CA LEU A 233 4.17 -34.48 0.87
C LEU A 233 3.70 -35.85 1.37
N LYS A 234 2.39 -36.12 1.40
CA LYS A 234 1.80 -37.39 1.88
C LYS A 234 2.21 -37.73 3.32
N ILE A 235 2.29 -36.72 4.19
CA ILE A 235 2.62 -36.85 5.61
C ILE A 235 1.32 -36.86 6.41
N LYS A 236 1.19 -37.78 7.36
CA LYS A 236 0.00 -37.84 8.22
C LYS A 236 -0.03 -36.60 9.13
N ASN A 237 -1.23 -36.16 9.51
CA ASN A 237 -1.41 -34.97 10.33
C ASN A 237 -0.55 -34.97 11.61
N GLU A 238 -0.51 -36.12 12.30
CA GLU A 238 0.25 -36.33 13.54
C GLU A 238 1.78 -36.25 13.33
N GLU A 239 2.25 -36.52 12.11
CA GLU A 239 3.67 -36.60 11.77
C GLU A 239 4.22 -35.27 11.21
N ILE A 240 3.36 -34.26 11.01
CA ILE A 240 3.78 -32.96 10.46
C ILE A 240 4.79 -32.26 11.37
N VAL A 241 4.52 -32.20 12.67
CA VAL A 241 5.44 -31.56 13.64
C VAL A 241 6.79 -32.30 13.71
N PRO A 242 6.83 -33.64 13.89
CA PRO A 242 8.06 -34.41 13.80
C PRO A 242 8.82 -34.23 12.47
N PHE A 243 8.09 -34.19 11.34
CA PHE A 243 8.70 -33.95 10.04
C PHE A 243 9.35 -32.56 9.94
N LEU A 244 8.67 -31.51 10.42
CA LEU A 244 9.21 -30.16 10.39
C LEU A 244 10.47 -30.03 11.25
N ALA A 245 10.54 -30.75 12.37
CA ALA A 245 11.76 -30.85 13.17
C ALA A 245 12.88 -31.61 12.42
N TYR A 246 12.54 -32.69 11.70
CA TYR A 246 13.51 -33.43 10.88
C TYR A 246 14.05 -32.63 9.68
N ALA A 247 13.19 -31.80 9.08
CA ALA A 247 13.52 -30.96 7.93
C ALA A 247 14.13 -29.61 8.33
N GLU A 248 14.36 -29.38 9.63
CA GLU A 248 14.92 -28.13 10.12
C GLU A 248 16.29 -27.84 9.52
N MET A 249 16.48 -26.60 9.06
CA MET A 249 17.72 -26.10 8.48
C MET A 249 18.22 -24.89 9.25
N SER A 250 19.50 -24.54 9.08
CA SER A 250 20.05 -23.37 9.73
C SER A 250 19.33 -22.10 9.25
N SER A 251 19.16 -21.12 10.16
CA SER A 251 18.54 -19.84 9.78
C SER A 251 19.31 -19.11 8.67
N TYR A 252 20.62 -19.39 8.54
CA TYR A 252 21.46 -18.85 7.48
C TYR A 252 21.07 -19.42 6.12
N ASP A 253 20.88 -20.73 6.02
CA ASP A 253 20.45 -21.39 4.78
C ASP A 253 19.00 -21.02 4.44
N LEU A 254 18.14 -20.96 5.46
CA LEU A 254 16.72 -20.64 5.32
C LEU A 254 16.48 -19.28 4.63
N VAL A 255 17.35 -18.29 4.86
CA VAL A 255 17.25 -16.96 4.22
C VAL A 255 17.24 -17.08 2.71
N GLU A 256 18.04 -17.98 2.15
CA GLU A 256 18.14 -18.18 0.71
C GLU A 256 16.87 -18.87 0.18
N PHE A 257 16.38 -19.89 0.88
CA PHE A 257 15.17 -20.64 0.50
C PHE A 257 13.88 -19.82 0.63
N LEU A 258 13.83 -18.82 1.52
CA LEU A 258 12.67 -17.93 1.69
C LEU A 258 12.62 -16.79 0.67
N LYS A 259 13.59 -16.65 -0.24
CA LYS A 259 13.47 -15.71 -1.35
C LYS A 259 12.39 -16.17 -2.33
N VAL A 260 11.64 -15.22 -2.88
CA VAL A 260 10.55 -15.49 -3.83
C VAL A 260 11.04 -16.29 -5.05
N GLU A 261 12.23 -15.96 -5.55
CA GLU A 261 12.88 -16.65 -6.67
C GLU A 261 13.25 -18.12 -6.38
N ASN A 262 13.37 -18.51 -5.10
CA ASN A 262 13.78 -19.84 -4.67
C ASN A 262 12.62 -20.69 -4.12
N GLU A 263 11.37 -20.30 -4.37
CA GLU A 263 10.19 -21.01 -3.88
C GLU A 263 10.13 -22.48 -4.32
N LEU A 264 10.35 -22.75 -5.60
CA LEU A 264 10.36 -24.13 -6.11
C LEU A 264 11.48 -24.96 -5.48
N LYS A 265 12.63 -24.33 -5.21
CA LYS A 265 13.78 -24.98 -4.56
C LYS A 265 13.46 -25.38 -3.11
N LEU A 266 12.70 -24.56 -2.38
CA LEU A 266 12.22 -24.89 -1.05
C LEU A 266 11.19 -26.05 -1.09
N ILE A 267 10.30 -26.05 -2.07
CA ILE A 267 9.34 -27.14 -2.27
C ILE A 267 10.07 -28.45 -2.56
N GLU A 268 11.04 -28.44 -3.46
CA GLU A 268 11.87 -29.60 -3.81
C GLU A 268 12.61 -30.14 -2.59
N TYR A 269 13.23 -29.26 -1.79
CA TYR A 269 13.87 -29.62 -0.53
C TYR A 269 12.91 -30.34 0.43
N LEU A 270 11.70 -29.80 0.63
CA LEU A 270 10.70 -30.41 1.50
C LEU A 270 10.20 -31.76 0.96
N ILE A 271 10.05 -31.89 -0.36
CA ILE A 271 9.69 -33.17 -1.00
C ILE A 271 10.76 -34.21 -0.74
N ASP A 272 12.03 -33.90 -0.93
CA ASP A 272 13.11 -34.87 -0.75
C ASP A 272 13.30 -35.23 0.71
N LYS A 273 13.18 -34.26 1.63
CA LYS A 273 13.15 -34.53 3.07
C LYS A 273 11.96 -35.40 3.47
N SER A 274 10.79 -35.22 2.87
CA SER A 274 9.61 -36.03 3.18
C SER A 274 9.80 -37.50 2.78
N LYS A 275 10.48 -37.77 1.66
CA LYS A 275 10.80 -39.14 1.23
C LYS A 275 11.80 -39.79 2.19
N ALA A 276 12.84 -39.06 2.58
CA ALA A 276 13.86 -39.55 3.52
C ALA A 276 13.25 -39.86 4.89
N PHE A 277 12.44 -38.94 5.42
CA PHE A 277 11.77 -39.09 6.71
C PHE A 277 10.88 -40.35 6.79
N LYS A 278 10.12 -40.65 5.72
CA LYS A 278 9.28 -41.85 5.68
C LYS A 278 10.08 -43.13 5.67
N LYS A 279 11.15 -43.16 4.88
CA LYS A 279 12.02 -44.33 4.80
C LYS A 279 12.63 -44.66 6.16
N GLU A 280 13.09 -43.63 6.88
CA GLU A 280 13.69 -43.77 8.21
C GLU A 280 12.66 -44.23 9.26
N ASN A 281 11.44 -43.71 9.21
CA ASN A 281 10.36 -44.16 10.10
C ASN A 281 9.91 -45.60 9.82
N GLU A 282 9.89 -46.04 8.55
CA GLU A 282 9.62 -47.43 8.19
C GLU A 282 10.71 -48.38 8.72
N GLU A 283 11.99 -48.01 8.60
CA GLU A 283 13.10 -48.79 9.15
C GLU A 283 13.05 -48.90 10.68
N LEU A 284 12.68 -47.84 11.39
CA LEU A 284 12.56 -47.84 12.85
C LEU A 284 11.42 -48.75 13.37
N LEU A 285 10.30 -48.82 12.65
CA LEU A 285 9.18 -49.71 12.99
C LEU A 285 9.58 -51.18 12.84
N HIS A 286 10.32 -51.53 11.78
CA HIS A 286 10.80 -52.89 11.56
C HIS A 286 11.81 -53.38 12.62
N LEU A 287 12.65 -52.48 13.17
CA LEU A 287 13.57 -52.84 14.27
C LEU A 287 12.88 -53.01 15.62
N SER A 288 11.71 -52.39 15.82
CA SER A 288 10.94 -52.53 17.08
C SER A 288 10.14 -53.83 17.18
N ASP A 289 9.84 -54.46 16.04
CA ASP A 289 9.12 -55.74 15.98
C ASP A 289 10.04 -56.97 16.13
N GLU A 290 11.37 -56.79 16.05
CA GLU A 290 12.38 -57.86 16.21
C GLU A 290 12.92 -58.02 17.64
N LYS A 291 12.41 -57.26 18.62
CA LYS A 291 12.78 -57.36 20.06
C LYS A 291 11.62 -57.86 20.91
#